data_AF-A0A0R3Q957-F1
#
_entry.id   AF-A0A0R3Q957-F1
#
_cell.length_a   1.000
_cell.length_b   1.000
_cell.length_c   1.000
_cell.angle_alpha   90.00
_cell.angle_beta   90.00
_cell.angle_gamma   90.00
#
_symmetry.space_group_name_H-M   'P 1'
#
loop_
_entity.id
_entity.type
_entity.pdbx_description
1 polymer ?
#
loop_
_entity_poly.entity_id
_entity_poly.type
_entity_poly.pdbx_seq_one_letter_code
_entity_poly.pdbx_strand_id
1 'polypeptide(L)'
;LQVLIVCLDNETQSSDKKNEYADNFFINYLSRIHREEDFEFMLKGMTRLLTNPLVATYLPSSTKKITCHQELLVLLWKCCEYNQKFMFYLLKTSDVLEVLVPILFHISASRNDPARVGLIHMGVFIILLLSGERNFGVRLNKPYTPRAAIDVQSFTGTHADLLILVFHKLITTGNHRLQSLFDCLLTIIVNVSPYLKSISMIAANKLIHLIEAFSTPWFLFSSPTNHLLIFFLLEVLNNIIQYQFDGNSNLVYTIIRKRQVFYQLANLSSDSAYIMKMLQGRKGRKSGAVAESKSIAVAKSVDDVENKANIKATLAETPLVSAMTEKGVNDLAQASDDVQEGWMASTDWVESWKSKLPLQ
;
A
#
# COMPACT_ATOMS: atom_id res chain seq x y z
N LEU A 1 16.96 22.79 -2.75
CA LEU A 1 16.21 21.61 -2.27
C LEU A 1 17.16 20.50 -1.83
N GLN A 2 17.94 19.89 -2.73
CA GLN A 2 18.93 18.85 -2.39
C GLN A 2 19.85 19.25 -1.21
N VAL A 3 20.42 20.47 -1.22
CA VAL A 3 21.22 20.99 -0.09
C VAL A 3 20.46 21.00 1.24
N LEU A 4 19.18 21.38 1.25
CA LEU A 4 18.36 21.39 2.47
C LEU A 4 18.12 19.96 2.99
N ILE A 5 17.93 18.99 2.09
CA ILE A 5 17.79 17.57 2.44
C ILE A 5 19.08 17.05 3.06
N VAL A 6 20.24 17.29 2.41
CA VAL A 6 21.55 16.93 2.97
C VAL A 6 21.75 17.57 4.35
N CYS A 7 21.35 18.83 4.56
CA CYS A 7 21.41 19.45 5.88
C CYS A 7 20.46 18.84 6.93
N LEU A 8 19.33 18.25 6.52
CA LEU A 8 18.37 17.54 7.38
C LEU A 8 18.73 16.06 7.60
N ASP A 9 19.55 15.47 6.72
CA ASP A 9 20.06 14.09 6.81
C ASP A 9 21.47 14.00 7.41
N ASN A 10 22.11 15.14 7.72
CA ASN A 10 23.45 15.16 8.28
C ASN A 10 23.42 14.68 9.74
N GLU A 11 23.61 13.37 9.92
CA GLU A 11 23.90 12.74 11.21
C GLU A 11 25.13 13.41 11.83
N THR A 12 24.92 14.11 12.94
CA THR A 12 26.02 14.58 13.77
C THR A 12 26.68 13.36 14.39
N GLN A 13 28.02 13.27 14.35
CA GLN A 13 28.81 12.14 14.87
C GLN A 13 28.83 12.09 16.43
N SER A 14 27.69 12.32 17.07
CA SER A 14 27.45 12.25 18.49
C SER A 14 27.00 10.83 18.86
N SER A 15 27.80 10.10 19.62
CA SER A 15 27.52 8.71 20.06
C SER A 15 26.30 8.54 20.98
N ASP A 16 25.56 9.62 21.26
CA ASP A 16 24.36 9.65 22.12
C ASP A 16 23.11 10.07 21.32
N LYS A 17 22.28 9.09 20.97
CA LYS A 17 21.01 9.25 20.22
C LYS A 17 19.97 10.19 20.85
N LYS A 18 20.23 10.72 22.05
CA LYS A 18 19.37 11.73 22.71
C LYS A 18 19.75 13.17 22.35
N ASN A 19 20.96 13.43 21.85
CA ASN A 19 21.44 14.77 21.53
C ASN A 19 21.59 15.06 20.02
N GLU A 20 21.47 14.07 19.13
CA GLU A 20 21.53 14.24 17.66
C GLU A 20 20.63 15.39 17.14
N TYR A 21 19.42 15.53 17.69
CA TYR A 21 18.49 16.59 17.31
C TYR A 21 18.85 17.99 17.83
N ALA A 22 19.73 18.08 18.83
CA ALA A 22 20.15 19.35 19.42
C ALA A 22 21.22 20.03 18.56
N ASP A 23 22.18 19.26 18.04
CA ASP A 23 23.32 19.75 17.28
C ASP A 23 22.98 20.05 15.80
N ASN A 24 22.00 19.36 15.21
CA ASN A 24 21.51 19.71 13.88
C ASN A 24 20.55 20.92 13.93
N PHE A 25 21.09 22.12 13.72
CA PHE A 25 20.33 23.37 13.67
C PHE A 25 19.14 23.35 12.69
N PHE A 26 19.22 22.66 11.56
CA PHE A 26 18.12 22.63 10.59
C PHE A 26 16.92 21.84 11.12
N ILE A 27 17.15 20.70 11.78
CA ILE A 27 16.10 19.93 12.45
C ILE A 27 15.54 20.72 13.65
N ASN A 28 16.40 21.40 14.39
CA ASN A 28 16.01 22.26 15.52
C ASN A 28 15.12 23.44 15.08
N TYR A 29 15.42 24.10 13.96
CA TYR A 29 14.54 25.13 13.40
C TYR A 29 13.24 24.56 12.83
N LEU A 30 13.28 23.42 12.11
CA LEU A 30 12.11 22.78 11.52
C LEU A 30 11.09 22.33 12.59
N SER A 31 11.55 21.72 13.68
CA SER A 31 10.72 21.27 14.81
C SER A 31 10.09 22.43 15.60
N ARG A 32 10.69 23.63 15.56
CA ARG A 32 10.18 24.84 16.22
C ARG A 32 9.08 25.56 15.44
N ILE A 33 8.87 25.28 14.15
CA ILE A 33 7.74 25.84 13.38
C ILE A 33 6.43 25.39 14.03
N HIS A 34 5.49 26.31 14.25
CA HIS A 34 4.27 26.03 15.02
C HIS A 34 3.06 26.90 14.66
N ARG A 35 3.19 27.90 13.78
CA ARG A 35 2.07 28.74 13.37
C ARG A 35 1.30 28.02 12.26
N GLU A 36 -0.04 28.04 12.33
CA GLU A 36 -0.87 27.40 11.28
C GLU A 36 -0.65 28.06 9.91
N GLU A 37 -0.34 29.36 9.84
CA GLU A 37 0.02 30.09 8.61
C GLU A 37 1.30 29.54 7.95
N ASP A 38 2.34 29.24 8.74
CA ASP A 38 3.60 28.68 8.24
C ASP A 38 3.35 27.27 7.67
N PHE A 39 2.55 26.46 8.37
CA PHE A 39 2.17 25.12 7.92
C PHE A 39 1.31 25.15 6.65
N GLU A 40 0.37 26.09 6.55
CA GLU A 40 -0.44 26.30 5.34
C GLU A 40 0.45 26.66 4.14
N PHE A 41 1.39 27.60 4.33
CA PHE A 41 2.34 28.01 3.31
C PHE A 41 3.24 26.84 2.86
N MET A 42 3.81 26.09 3.81
CA MET A 42 4.62 24.90 3.53
C MET A 42 3.81 23.85 2.75
N LEU A 43 2.61 23.53 3.22
CA LEU A 43 1.76 22.50 2.65
C LEU A 43 1.27 22.86 1.25
N LYS A 44 0.73 24.07 1.05
CA LYS A 44 0.32 24.56 -0.27
C LYS A 44 1.51 24.69 -1.22
N GLY A 45 2.67 25.11 -0.70
CA GLY A 45 3.94 25.16 -1.43
C GLY A 45 4.33 23.80 -1.99
N MET A 46 4.51 22.79 -1.13
CA MET A 46 4.88 21.44 -1.52
C MET A 46 3.83 20.80 -2.44
N THR A 47 2.54 20.91 -2.10
CA THR A 47 1.43 20.36 -2.89
C THR A 47 1.41 20.92 -4.31
N ARG A 48 1.59 22.25 -4.46
CA ARG A 48 1.67 22.90 -5.78
C ARG A 48 2.87 22.41 -6.61
N LEU A 49 4.02 22.19 -5.98
CA LEU A 49 5.22 21.70 -6.66
C LEU A 49 5.07 20.23 -7.09
N LEU A 50 4.50 19.37 -6.23
CA LEU A 50 4.14 17.99 -6.57
C LEU A 50 3.06 17.91 -7.66
N THR A 51 2.13 18.88 -7.69
CA THR A 51 1.04 18.99 -8.68
C THR A 51 1.52 19.44 -10.07
N ASN A 52 2.74 19.94 -10.21
CA ASN A 52 3.37 20.18 -11.52
C ASN A 52 4.04 18.87 -11.99
N PRO A 53 3.61 18.19 -13.08
CA PRO A 53 2.82 18.68 -14.22
C PRO A 53 1.47 17.94 -14.41
N LEU A 54 0.71 17.69 -13.34
CA LEU A 54 -0.60 17.01 -13.38
C LEU A 54 -1.64 17.72 -14.24
N VAL A 55 -1.53 19.05 -14.31
CA VAL A 55 -2.43 19.92 -15.07
C VAL A 55 -2.01 19.93 -16.53
N ALA A 56 -2.84 19.37 -17.40
CA ALA A 56 -2.68 19.51 -18.84
C ALA A 56 -2.80 20.99 -19.23
N THR A 57 -1.73 21.56 -19.80
CA THR A 57 -1.76 22.91 -20.38
C THR A 57 -2.09 22.87 -21.86
N TYR A 58 -2.97 23.78 -22.31
CA TYR A 58 -3.40 23.88 -23.71
C TYR A 58 -2.25 24.02 -24.72
N LEU A 59 -1.12 24.60 -24.29
CA LEU A 59 0.06 24.80 -25.12
C LEU A 59 1.19 23.85 -24.65
N PRO A 60 1.79 23.05 -25.56
CA PRO A 60 2.94 22.21 -25.22
C PRO A 60 4.12 23.10 -24.77
N SER A 61 4.85 22.64 -23.76
CA SER A 61 5.98 23.36 -23.14
C SER A 61 5.66 24.72 -22.48
N SER A 62 4.38 25.13 -22.38
CA SER A 62 3.98 26.40 -21.76
C SER A 62 4.16 26.46 -20.24
N THR A 63 4.55 25.36 -19.59
CA THR A 63 4.87 25.30 -18.16
C THR A 63 6.26 24.71 -17.95
N LYS A 64 7.07 25.39 -17.11
CA LYS A 64 8.35 24.86 -16.66
C LYS A 64 8.09 23.60 -15.82
N LYS A 65 8.47 22.43 -16.37
CA LYS A 65 8.39 21.16 -15.67
C LYS A 65 9.40 21.14 -14.52
N ILE A 66 8.92 20.78 -13.34
CA ILE A 66 9.76 20.46 -12.19
C ILE A 66 10.21 18.99 -12.33
N THR A 67 11.43 18.67 -11.91
CA THR A 67 11.99 17.31 -11.97
C THR A 67 12.34 16.73 -10.60
N CYS A 68 12.45 17.57 -9.56
CA CYS A 68 12.88 17.18 -8.21
C CYS A 68 11.74 16.60 -7.35
N HIS A 69 10.92 15.72 -7.94
CA HIS A 69 9.75 15.13 -7.26
C HIS A 69 10.17 14.22 -6.10
N GLN A 70 11.24 13.44 -6.24
CA GLN A 70 11.74 12.58 -5.18
C GLN A 70 12.19 13.41 -3.96
N GLU A 71 12.91 14.50 -4.21
CA GLU A 71 13.38 15.41 -3.18
C GLU A 71 12.23 16.15 -2.48
N LEU A 72 11.14 16.47 -3.19
CA LEU A 72 9.94 17.02 -2.58
C LEU A 72 9.24 16.02 -1.65
N LEU A 73 9.24 14.73 -2.00
CA LEU A 73 8.74 13.67 -1.12
C LEU A 73 9.63 13.50 0.12
N VAL A 74 10.95 13.50 -0.03
CA VAL A 74 11.88 13.44 1.11
C VAL A 74 11.71 14.65 2.03
N LEU A 75 11.58 15.87 1.50
CA LEU A 75 11.30 17.05 2.32
C LEU A 75 9.97 16.92 3.08
N LEU A 76 8.89 16.49 2.41
CA LEU A 76 7.59 16.27 3.03
C LEU A 76 7.67 15.24 4.16
N TRP A 77 8.36 14.11 3.92
CA TRP A 77 8.62 13.09 4.94
C TRP A 77 9.31 13.68 6.17
N LYS A 78 10.43 14.41 5.97
CA LYS A 78 11.18 15.04 7.07
C LYS A 78 10.37 16.10 7.83
N CYS A 79 9.48 16.83 7.15
CA CYS A 79 8.55 17.73 7.82
C CYS A 79 7.54 16.99 8.72
N CYS A 80 7.05 15.82 8.31
CA CYS A 80 6.17 15.00 9.14
C CYS A 80 6.92 14.32 10.30
N GLU A 81 8.14 13.84 10.05
CA GLU A 81 9.00 13.16 11.03
C GLU A 81 9.43 14.12 12.16
N TYR A 82 10.11 15.21 11.81
CA TYR A 82 10.72 16.13 12.77
C TYR A 82 9.78 17.23 13.29
N ASN A 83 8.58 17.38 12.72
CA ASN A 83 7.58 18.31 13.24
C ASN A 83 6.21 17.65 13.36
N GLN A 84 5.97 17.04 14.53
CA GLN A 84 4.69 16.42 14.87
C GLN A 84 3.50 17.40 14.80
N LYS A 85 3.70 18.71 15.04
CA LYS A 85 2.63 19.71 14.90
C LYS A 85 2.22 19.90 13.43
N PHE A 86 3.19 19.85 12.50
CA PHE A 86 2.92 19.85 11.06
C PHE A 86 2.18 18.57 10.64
N MET A 87 2.58 17.41 11.16
CA MET A 87 1.88 16.14 10.93
C MET A 87 0.41 16.19 11.41
N PHE A 88 0.16 16.67 12.63
CA PHE A 88 -1.20 16.88 13.13
C PHE A 88 -1.99 17.90 12.30
N TYR A 89 -1.37 18.99 11.85
CA TYR A 89 -2.01 19.97 10.96
C TYR A 89 -2.44 19.33 9.64
N LEU A 90 -1.54 18.60 8.98
CA LEU A 90 -1.80 17.85 7.73
C LEU A 90 -2.99 16.89 7.88
N LEU A 91 -3.06 16.16 8.99
CA LEU A 91 -4.15 15.21 9.29
C LEU A 91 -5.46 15.89 9.72
N LYS A 92 -5.41 17.14 10.18
CA LYS A 92 -6.56 17.97 10.62
C LYS A 92 -7.24 18.69 9.44
N THR A 93 -6.50 19.13 8.43
CA THR A 93 -7.09 19.69 7.19
C THR A 93 -7.42 18.60 6.17
N SER A 94 -8.29 18.87 5.18
CA SER A 94 -8.56 17.88 4.11
C SER A 94 -7.47 17.84 3.03
N ASP A 95 -6.48 18.70 3.19
CA ASP A 95 -5.38 18.98 2.28
C ASP A 95 -4.42 17.77 2.18
N VAL A 96 -4.46 16.85 3.16
CA VAL A 96 -3.81 15.53 3.04
C VAL A 96 -4.26 14.75 1.79
N LEU A 97 -5.50 14.94 1.33
CA LEU A 97 -5.96 14.35 0.06
C LEU A 97 -5.39 15.09 -1.16
N GLU A 98 -5.17 16.39 -1.04
CA GLU A 98 -4.51 17.19 -2.09
C GLU A 98 -3.03 16.86 -2.21
N VAL A 99 -2.39 16.39 -1.13
CA VAL A 99 -1.05 15.76 -1.14
C VAL A 99 -1.08 14.33 -1.67
N LEU A 100 -2.06 13.52 -1.25
CA LEU A 100 -2.16 12.10 -1.62
C LEU A 100 -2.27 11.89 -3.14
N VAL A 101 -3.10 12.69 -3.82
CA VAL A 101 -3.36 12.51 -5.27
C VAL A 101 -2.09 12.69 -6.12
N PRO A 102 -1.27 13.75 -5.94
CA PRO A 102 0.05 13.86 -6.56
C PRO A 102 1.00 12.71 -6.22
N ILE A 103 1.05 12.25 -4.96
CA ILE A 103 1.91 11.11 -4.58
C ILE A 103 1.50 9.86 -5.38
N LEU A 104 0.21 9.52 -5.40
CA LEU A 104 -0.32 8.37 -6.14
C LEU A 104 -0.11 8.49 -7.65
N PHE A 105 -0.20 9.71 -8.22
CA PHE A 105 0.16 9.93 -9.63
C PHE A 105 1.63 9.61 -9.90
N HIS A 106 2.56 10.19 -9.13
CA HIS A 106 3.99 10.02 -9.41
C HIS A 106 4.45 8.57 -9.20
N ILE A 107 3.89 7.88 -8.20
CA ILE A 107 4.05 6.44 -8.02
C ILE A 107 3.53 5.67 -9.25
N SER A 108 2.28 5.91 -9.67
CA SER A 108 1.63 5.19 -10.78
C SER A 108 2.31 5.43 -12.14
N ALA A 109 2.81 6.65 -12.37
CA ALA A 109 3.57 7.02 -13.57
C ALA A 109 4.97 6.40 -13.59
N SER A 110 5.59 6.20 -12.42
CA SER A 110 6.96 5.70 -12.28
C SER A 110 7.07 4.17 -12.18
N ARG A 111 5.95 3.45 -12.00
CA ARG A 111 5.91 2.02 -11.63
C ARG A 111 6.71 1.05 -12.52
N ASN A 112 6.97 1.42 -13.78
CA ASN A 112 7.69 0.61 -14.77
C ASN A 112 9.14 1.08 -14.97
N ASP A 113 9.58 2.16 -14.32
CA ASP A 113 10.91 2.75 -14.46
C ASP A 113 11.82 2.29 -13.30
N PRO A 114 12.82 1.42 -13.56
CA PRO A 114 13.72 0.91 -12.51
C PRO A 114 14.58 1.99 -11.85
N ALA A 115 14.79 3.15 -12.49
CA ALA A 115 15.55 4.27 -11.94
C ALA A 115 14.73 5.09 -10.92
N ARG A 116 13.40 5.01 -10.96
CA ARG A 116 12.48 5.76 -10.08
C ARG A 116 11.98 4.96 -8.88
N VAL A 117 12.54 3.79 -8.61
CA VAL A 117 12.18 2.95 -7.45
C VAL A 117 12.30 3.76 -6.15
N GLY A 118 13.34 4.58 -5.96
CA GLY A 118 13.49 5.43 -4.77
C GLY A 118 12.33 6.42 -4.56
N LEU A 119 11.82 7.04 -5.63
CA LEU A 119 10.63 7.88 -5.57
C LEU A 119 9.39 7.09 -5.14
N ILE A 120 9.22 5.87 -5.65
CA ILE A 120 8.09 4.99 -5.30
C ILE A 120 8.16 4.59 -3.82
N HIS A 121 9.32 4.16 -3.33
CA HIS A 121 9.52 3.84 -1.91
C HIS A 121 9.16 5.04 -1.02
N MET A 122 9.71 6.23 -1.29
CA MET A 122 9.38 7.43 -0.50
C MET A 122 7.89 7.76 -0.52
N GLY A 123 7.23 7.66 -1.68
CA GLY A 123 5.80 7.90 -1.79
C GLY A 123 4.96 6.87 -1.01
N VAL A 124 5.32 5.59 -1.08
CA VAL A 124 4.65 4.52 -0.32
C VAL A 124 4.87 4.67 1.18
N PHE A 125 6.09 5.01 1.61
CA PHE A 125 6.39 5.23 3.04
C PHE A 125 5.63 6.43 3.60
N ILE A 126 5.54 7.57 2.89
CA ILE A 126 4.70 8.70 3.33
C ILE A 126 3.24 8.27 3.50
N ILE A 127 2.70 7.46 2.59
CA ILE A 127 1.33 6.93 2.74
C ILE A 127 1.23 5.93 3.90
N LEU A 128 2.26 5.11 4.16
CA LEU A 128 2.32 4.21 5.32
C LEU A 128 2.26 5.00 6.64
N LEU A 129 3.09 6.04 6.76
CA LEU A 129 3.10 6.95 7.91
C LEU A 129 1.73 7.62 8.11
N LEU A 130 1.10 8.12 7.03
CA LEU A 130 -0.26 8.69 7.09
C LEU A 130 -1.34 7.65 7.41
N SER A 131 -1.16 6.39 6.99
CA SER A 131 -2.16 5.33 7.15
C SER A 131 -2.40 4.91 8.59
N GLY A 132 -1.38 5.03 9.45
CA GLY A 132 -1.51 4.73 10.89
C GLY A 132 -2.46 5.66 11.64
N GLU A 133 -2.87 6.77 11.02
CA GLU A 133 -3.68 7.82 11.62
C GLU A 133 -5.15 7.72 11.21
N ARG A 134 -6.04 7.50 12.18
CA ARG A 134 -7.50 7.35 11.97
C ARG A 134 -8.10 8.46 11.10
N ASN A 135 -7.62 9.70 11.25
CA ASN A 135 -8.10 10.85 10.47
C ASN A 135 -7.84 10.70 8.97
N PHE A 136 -6.74 10.06 8.57
CA PHE A 136 -6.45 9.78 7.16
C PHE A 136 -7.45 8.77 6.59
N GLY A 137 -7.60 7.62 7.25
CA GLY A 137 -8.56 6.57 6.84
C GLY A 137 -9.99 7.10 6.71
N VAL A 138 -10.45 7.92 7.65
CA VAL A 138 -11.77 8.58 7.57
C VAL A 138 -11.86 9.54 6.37
N ARG A 139 -10.82 10.34 6.10
CA ARG A 139 -10.80 11.30 4.96
C ARG A 139 -10.80 10.62 3.60
N LEU A 140 -10.25 9.42 3.45
CA LEU A 140 -10.24 8.69 2.18
C LEU A 140 -11.64 8.49 1.57
N ASN A 141 -12.69 8.52 2.40
CA ASN A 141 -14.10 8.44 1.97
C ASN A 141 -14.60 9.68 1.20
N LYS A 142 -13.87 10.80 1.15
CA LYS A 142 -14.28 11.94 0.33
C LYS A 142 -14.36 11.50 -1.15
N PRO A 143 -15.40 11.91 -1.90
CA PRO A 143 -15.51 11.62 -3.34
C PRO A 143 -14.25 12.08 -4.09
N TYR A 144 -13.75 11.24 -4.99
CA TYR A 144 -12.62 11.57 -5.84
C TYR A 144 -13.12 12.18 -7.15
N THR A 145 -12.74 13.44 -7.40
CA THR A 145 -12.90 14.08 -8.70
C THR A 145 -11.61 13.91 -9.50
N PRO A 146 -11.62 13.27 -10.68
CA PRO A 146 -10.42 13.16 -11.51
C PRO A 146 -9.83 14.54 -11.88
N ARG A 147 -8.69 14.89 -11.29
CA ARG A 147 -7.92 16.12 -11.59
C ARG A 147 -6.71 15.86 -12.49
N ALA A 148 -6.29 14.61 -12.62
CA ALA A 148 -5.10 14.20 -13.37
C ALA A 148 -5.34 12.87 -14.08
N ALA A 149 -4.67 12.65 -15.21
CA ALA A 149 -4.68 11.37 -15.93
C ALA A 149 -3.79 10.34 -15.22
N ILE A 150 -4.22 9.87 -14.05
CA ILE A 150 -3.64 8.69 -13.40
C ILE A 150 -4.04 7.48 -14.23
N ASP A 151 -3.06 6.69 -14.67
CA ASP A 151 -3.30 5.46 -15.42
C ASP A 151 -3.92 4.38 -14.51
N VAL A 152 -5.24 4.43 -14.34
CA VAL A 152 -6.10 3.42 -13.68
C VAL A 152 -7.37 3.22 -14.51
N GLN A 153 -8.11 2.13 -14.25
CA GLN A 153 -9.42 1.94 -14.85
C GLN A 153 -10.38 3.05 -14.39
N SER A 154 -11.10 3.69 -15.32
CA SER A 154 -12.08 4.73 -15.00
C SER A 154 -13.12 4.23 -13.99
N PHE A 155 -13.37 5.03 -12.95
CA PHE A 155 -14.26 4.70 -11.85
C PHE A 155 -14.96 5.96 -11.32
N THR A 156 -16.07 5.75 -10.62
CA THR A 156 -16.72 6.77 -9.79
C THR A 156 -16.68 6.25 -8.36
N GLY A 157 -16.10 7.02 -7.44
CA GLY A 157 -15.84 6.55 -6.07
C GLY A 157 -15.09 7.59 -5.24
N THR A 158 -14.36 7.11 -4.25
CA THR A 158 -13.68 7.88 -3.22
C THR A 158 -12.16 7.91 -3.44
N HIS A 159 -11.42 8.61 -2.56
CA HIS A 159 -9.95 8.55 -2.58
C HIS A 159 -9.42 7.18 -2.15
N ALA A 160 -10.19 6.40 -1.36
CA ALA A 160 -9.87 5.01 -1.05
C ALA A 160 -9.85 4.13 -2.31
N ASP A 161 -10.80 4.33 -3.22
CA ASP A 161 -10.85 3.61 -4.50
C ASP A 161 -9.62 3.91 -5.36
N LEU A 162 -9.19 5.18 -5.42
CA LEU A 162 -7.97 5.56 -6.12
C LEU A 162 -6.74 4.85 -5.53
N LEU A 163 -6.61 4.86 -4.21
CA LEU A 163 -5.53 4.21 -3.48
C LEU A 163 -5.45 2.70 -3.81
N ILE A 164 -6.57 1.99 -3.68
CA ILE A 164 -6.68 0.56 -4.00
C ILE A 164 -6.36 0.29 -5.47
N LEU A 165 -6.84 1.12 -6.41
CA LEU A 165 -6.61 0.95 -7.85
C LEU A 165 -5.14 1.17 -8.25
N VAL A 166 -4.47 2.16 -7.66
CA VAL A 166 -3.03 2.39 -7.89
C VAL A 166 -2.23 1.23 -7.29
N PHE A 167 -2.54 0.81 -6.06
CA PHE A 167 -1.80 -0.25 -5.37
C PHE A 167 -1.97 -1.60 -6.06
N HIS A 168 -3.18 -1.92 -6.54
CA HIS A 168 -3.43 -3.09 -7.39
C HIS A 168 -2.53 -3.09 -8.63
N LYS A 169 -2.37 -1.94 -9.31
CA LYS A 169 -1.50 -1.83 -10.49
C LYS A 169 -0.01 -1.98 -10.16
N LEU A 170 0.46 -1.44 -9.03
CA LEU A 170 1.84 -1.65 -8.56
C LEU A 170 2.12 -3.14 -8.33
N ILE A 171 1.19 -3.82 -7.66
CA ILE A 171 1.33 -5.25 -7.33
C ILE A 171 1.24 -6.14 -8.58
N THR A 172 0.30 -5.87 -9.49
CA THR A 172 0.01 -6.77 -10.62
C THR A 172 0.75 -6.47 -11.92
N THR A 173 1.24 -5.24 -12.10
CA THR A 173 1.88 -4.78 -13.34
C THR A 173 3.13 -3.93 -13.15
N GLY A 174 3.55 -3.68 -11.90
CA GLY A 174 4.76 -2.93 -11.60
C GLY A 174 6.04 -3.73 -11.84
N ASN A 175 7.17 -3.02 -11.77
CA ASN A 175 8.50 -3.63 -11.87
C ASN A 175 8.74 -4.65 -10.74
N HIS A 176 9.49 -5.72 -11.01
CA HIS A 176 9.84 -6.75 -10.02
C HIS A 176 10.50 -6.20 -8.75
N ARG A 177 11.26 -5.09 -8.86
CA ARG A 177 11.85 -4.37 -7.72
C ARG A 177 10.83 -3.80 -6.72
N LEU A 178 9.54 -3.79 -7.06
CA LEU A 178 8.46 -3.36 -6.17
C LEU A 178 7.89 -4.50 -5.32
N GLN A 179 8.37 -5.74 -5.46
CA GLN A 179 7.90 -6.87 -4.64
C GLN A 179 8.18 -6.65 -3.15
N SER A 180 9.31 -6.06 -2.79
CA SER A 180 9.64 -5.65 -1.41
C SER A 180 8.71 -4.58 -0.81
N LEU A 181 7.88 -3.92 -1.64
CA LEU A 181 6.85 -3.00 -1.17
C LEU A 181 5.49 -3.66 -0.96
N PHE A 182 5.29 -4.93 -1.31
CA PHE A 182 3.95 -5.55 -1.25
C PHE A 182 3.40 -5.56 0.19
N ASP A 183 4.23 -5.90 1.18
CA ASP A 183 3.85 -5.85 2.59
C ASP A 183 3.46 -4.44 3.04
N CYS A 184 4.22 -3.41 2.63
CA CYS A 184 3.92 -2.02 2.93
C CYS A 184 2.61 -1.56 2.27
N LEU A 185 2.39 -1.90 0.99
CA LEU A 185 1.19 -1.57 0.23
C LEU A 185 -0.06 -2.21 0.84
N LEU A 186 0.02 -3.47 1.27
CA LEU A 186 -1.10 -4.15 1.92
C LEU A 186 -1.31 -3.65 3.36
N THR A 187 -0.24 -3.38 4.12
CA THR A 187 -0.33 -2.80 5.48
C THR A 187 -1.06 -1.47 5.47
N ILE A 188 -0.79 -0.60 4.48
CA ILE A 188 -1.56 0.65 4.28
C ILE A 188 -3.06 0.37 4.13
N ILE A 189 -3.44 -0.61 3.29
CA ILE A 189 -4.85 -0.94 3.07
C ILE A 189 -5.47 -1.51 4.35
N VAL A 190 -4.76 -2.38 5.09
CA VAL A 190 -5.19 -2.88 6.41
C VAL A 190 -5.45 -1.73 7.37
N ASN A 191 -4.49 -0.82 7.56
CA ASN A 191 -4.61 0.31 8.48
C ASN A 191 -5.84 1.20 8.20
N VAL A 192 -6.19 1.41 6.93
CA VAL A 192 -7.36 2.23 6.57
C VAL A 192 -8.67 1.45 6.47
N SER A 193 -8.61 0.11 6.34
CA SER A 193 -9.76 -0.75 6.07
C SER A 193 -10.94 -0.63 7.06
N PRO A 194 -10.76 -0.43 8.39
CA PRO A 194 -11.86 -0.20 9.33
C PRO A 194 -12.70 1.06 9.05
N TYR A 195 -12.18 1.98 8.23
CA TYR A 195 -12.77 3.30 7.98
C TYR A 195 -13.38 3.45 6.59
N LEU A 196 -13.21 2.46 5.69
CA LEU A 196 -13.65 2.56 4.29
C LEU A 196 -15.15 2.27 4.18
N LYS A 197 -15.97 3.31 3.98
CA LYS A 197 -17.43 3.24 4.08
C LYS A 197 -18.15 2.78 2.82
N SER A 198 -17.60 3.05 1.64
CA SER A 198 -18.33 2.87 0.39
C SER A 198 -17.39 2.60 -0.78
N ILE A 199 -16.73 1.45 -0.76
CA ILE A 199 -15.82 1.03 -1.83
C ILE A 199 -16.64 0.73 -3.10
N SER A 200 -16.17 1.22 -4.24
CA SER A 200 -16.77 0.96 -5.55
C SER A 200 -16.66 -0.52 -5.94
N MET A 201 -17.57 -0.96 -6.81
CA MET A 201 -17.53 -2.30 -7.41
C MET A 201 -16.16 -2.60 -8.06
N ILE A 202 -15.50 -1.59 -8.65
CA ILE A 202 -14.22 -1.76 -9.34
C ILE A 202 -13.09 -2.04 -8.34
N ALA A 203 -12.98 -1.25 -7.26
CA ALA A 203 -11.97 -1.45 -6.23
C ALA A 203 -12.22 -2.73 -5.42
N ALA A 204 -13.48 -3.08 -5.14
CA ALA A 204 -13.84 -4.38 -4.55
C ALA A 204 -13.35 -5.55 -5.42
N ASN A 205 -13.58 -5.51 -6.74
CA ASN A 205 -13.05 -6.51 -7.66
C ASN A 205 -11.51 -6.53 -7.70
N LYS A 206 -10.81 -5.40 -7.48
CA LYS A 206 -9.35 -5.40 -7.37
C LYS A 206 -8.85 -6.09 -6.11
N LEU A 207 -9.48 -5.87 -4.94
CA LEU A 207 -9.12 -6.56 -3.70
C LEU A 207 -9.26 -8.08 -3.85
N ILE A 208 -10.41 -8.55 -4.37
CA ILE A 208 -10.64 -9.99 -4.59
C ILE A 208 -9.70 -10.57 -5.65
N HIS A 209 -9.34 -9.79 -6.69
CA HIS A 209 -8.32 -10.22 -7.66
C HIS A 209 -6.92 -10.37 -7.04
N LEU A 210 -6.55 -9.58 -6.02
CA LEU A 210 -5.28 -9.80 -5.30
C LEU A 210 -5.33 -11.11 -4.50
N ILE A 211 -6.46 -11.42 -3.86
CA ILE A 211 -6.64 -12.70 -3.16
C ILE A 211 -6.55 -13.85 -4.15
N GLU A 212 -7.27 -13.79 -5.28
CA GLU A 212 -7.25 -14.82 -6.33
C GLU A 212 -5.84 -15.03 -6.94
N ALA A 213 -5.04 -13.97 -7.06
CA ALA A 213 -3.66 -14.05 -7.51
C ALA A 213 -2.73 -14.69 -6.46
N PHE A 214 -2.79 -14.24 -5.21
CA PHE A 214 -1.91 -14.70 -4.13
C PHE A 214 -2.33 -16.04 -3.54
N SER A 215 -3.59 -16.46 -3.65
CA SER A 215 -4.06 -17.79 -3.25
C SER A 215 -3.69 -18.91 -4.23
N THR A 216 -3.01 -18.60 -5.34
CA THR A 216 -2.55 -19.65 -6.25
C THR A 216 -1.51 -20.56 -5.57
N PRO A 217 -1.66 -21.90 -5.58
CA PRO A 217 -0.77 -22.82 -4.85
C PRO A 217 0.71 -22.64 -5.22
N TRP A 218 1.00 -22.43 -6.51
CA TRP A 218 2.36 -22.13 -6.97
C TRP A 218 2.94 -20.88 -6.28
N PHE A 219 2.17 -19.80 -6.14
CA PHE A 219 2.66 -18.56 -5.53
C PHE A 219 2.91 -18.78 -4.04
N LEU A 220 1.92 -19.33 -3.32
CA LEU A 220 2.03 -19.63 -1.89
C LEU A 220 3.29 -20.45 -1.58
N PHE A 221 3.51 -21.53 -2.33
CA PHE A 221 4.62 -22.45 -2.06
C PHE A 221 5.99 -21.95 -2.58
N SER A 222 6.06 -20.81 -3.27
CA SER A 222 7.32 -20.29 -3.86
C SER A 222 8.20 -19.48 -2.90
N SER A 223 7.68 -19.05 -1.75
CA SER A 223 8.44 -18.28 -0.73
C SER A 223 7.86 -18.52 0.67
N PRO A 224 8.69 -18.56 1.72
CA PRO A 224 8.21 -18.68 3.10
C PRO A 224 7.28 -17.54 3.52
N THR A 225 7.38 -16.35 2.93
CA THR A 225 6.61 -15.16 3.32
C THR A 225 5.31 -14.95 2.54
N ASN A 226 5.13 -15.59 1.37
CA ASN A 226 4.00 -15.30 0.47
C ASN A 226 2.60 -15.52 1.08
N HIS A 227 2.49 -16.39 2.09
CA HIS A 227 1.24 -16.61 2.82
C HIS A 227 0.81 -15.37 3.64
N LEU A 228 1.74 -14.53 4.11
CA LEU A 228 1.46 -13.32 4.89
C LEU A 228 0.64 -12.30 4.10
N LEU A 229 0.87 -12.21 2.78
CA LEU A 229 0.10 -11.35 1.87
C LEU A 229 -1.40 -11.72 1.83
N ILE A 230 -1.73 -13.00 2.02
CA ILE A 230 -3.12 -13.46 2.16
C ILE A 230 -3.70 -13.02 3.50
N PHE A 231 -2.94 -13.13 4.60
CA PHE A 231 -3.40 -12.68 5.92
C PHE A 231 -3.75 -11.18 5.88
N PHE A 232 -2.89 -10.33 5.31
CA PHE A 232 -3.24 -8.91 5.15
C PHE A 232 -4.51 -8.69 4.31
N LEU A 233 -4.70 -9.41 3.19
CA LEU A 233 -5.90 -9.23 2.37
C LEU A 233 -7.19 -9.75 3.02
N LEU A 234 -7.13 -10.87 3.74
CA LEU A 234 -8.27 -11.36 4.52
C LEU A 234 -8.60 -10.41 5.67
N GLU A 235 -7.58 -9.85 6.32
CA GLU A 235 -7.73 -8.83 7.36
C GLU A 235 -8.39 -7.55 6.81
N VAL A 236 -8.04 -7.10 5.59
CA VAL A 236 -8.77 -6.00 4.91
C VAL A 236 -10.25 -6.32 4.74
N LEU A 237 -10.60 -7.53 4.30
CA LEU A 237 -12.01 -7.91 4.12
C LEU A 237 -12.74 -7.98 5.47
N ASN A 238 -12.13 -8.61 6.47
CA ASN A 238 -12.69 -8.74 7.82
C ASN A 238 -12.95 -7.37 8.43
N ASN A 239 -12.01 -6.44 8.37
CA ASN A 239 -12.19 -5.08 8.87
C ASN A 239 -13.33 -4.34 8.16
N ILE A 240 -13.41 -4.41 6.82
CA ILE A 240 -14.50 -3.71 6.09
C ILE A 240 -15.86 -4.34 6.43
N ILE A 241 -15.95 -5.66 6.55
CA ILE A 241 -17.17 -6.38 6.94
C ILE A 241 -17.55 -6.09 8.40
N GLN A 242 -16.59 -6.06 9.32
CA GLN A 242 -16.84 -5.86 10.74
C GLN A 242 -17.25 -4.42 11.07
N TYR A 243 -16.61 -3.43 10.42
CA TYR A 243 -16.76 -2.01 10.78
C TYR A 243 -17.63 -1.19 9.84
N GLN A 244 -17.75 -1.59 8.57
CA GLN A 244 -18.38 -0.78 7.51
C GLN A 244 -19.31 -1.61 6.61
N PHE A 245 -19.89 -2.70 7.12
CA PHE A 245 -20.81 -3.58 6.37
C PHE A 245 -21.88 -2.81 5.59
N ASP A 246 -22.59 -1.92 6.28
CA ASP A 246 -23.80 -1.25 5.79
C ASP A 246 -23.58 -0.47 4.48
N GLY A 247 -22.39 0.08 4.27
CA GLY A 247 -22.04 0.86 3.07
C GLY A 247 -21.25 0.09 2.01
N ASN A 248 -20.76 -1.12 2.30
CA ASN A 248 -19.89 -1.90 1.42
C ASN A 248 -20.59 -3.09 0.75
N SER A 249 -21.86 -2.93 0.38
CA SER A 249 -22.64 -3.92 -0.39
C SER A 249 -21.93 -4.40 -1.66
N ASN A 250 -21.18 -3.53 -2.34
CA ASN A 250 -20.33 -3.87 -3.49
C ASN A 250 -19.27 -4.93 -3.15
N LEU A 251 -18.61 -4.82 -1.99
CA LEU A 251 -17.59 -5.76 -1.54
C LEU A 251 -18.22 -7.10 -1.18
N VAL A 252 -19.29 -7.08 -0.38
CA VAL A 252 -20.04 -8.27 0.03
C VAL A 252 -20.56 -9.04 -1.20
N TYR A 253 -21.15 -8.35 -2.16
CA TYR A 253 -21.58 -8.93 -3.44
C TYR A 253 -20.41 -9.55 -4.22
N THR A 254 -19.26 -8.86 -4.28
CA THR A 254 -18.08 -9.39 -4.98
C THR A 254 -17.54 -10.64 -4.30
N ILE A 255 -17.49 -10.69 -2.97
CA ILE A 255 -17.10 -11.87 -2.18
C ILE A 255 -18.03 -13.05 -2.48
N ILE A 256 -19.35 -12.85 -2.44
CA ILE A 256 -20.33 -13.90 -2.74
C ILE A 256 -20.14 -14.44 -4.17
N ARG A 257 -20.01 -13.55 -5.16
CA ARG A 257 -19.81 -13.93 -6.58
C ARG A 257 -18.50 -14.68 -6.81
N LYS A 258 -17.46 -14.39 -6.02
CA LYS A 258 -16.13 -15.02 -6.09
C LYS A 258 -15.87 -16.02 -4.95
N ARG A 259 -16.91 -16.54 -4.28
CA ARG A 259 -16.81 -17.48 -3.14
C ARG A 259 -15.88 -18.68 -3.39
N GLN A 260 -15.77 -19.13 -4.64
CA GLN A 260 -14.87 -20.22 -5.04
C GLN A 260 -13.38 -19.94 -4.77
N VAL A 261 -12.93 -18.67 -4.78
CA VAL A 261 -11.55 -18.31 -4.43
C VAL A 261 -11.25 -18.69 -2.96
N PHE A 262 -12.18 -18.38 -2.06
CA PHE A 262 -12.08 -18.70 -0.64
C PHE A 262 -12.20 -20.21 -0.38
N TYR A 263 -13.11 -20.91 -1.08
CA TYR A 263 -13.21 -22.36 -0.98
C TYR A 263 -11.96 -23.09 -1.51
N GLN A 264 -11.32 -22.59 -2.58
CA GLN A 264 -10.06 -23.15 -3.07
C GLN A 264 -8.91 -22.93 -2.07
N LEU A 265 -8.86 -21.76 -1.43
CA LEU A 265 -7.87 -21.44 -0.40
C LEU A 265 -8.06 -22.28 0.87
N ALA A 266 -9.29 -22.43 1.36
CA ALA A 266 -9.61 -23.26 2.52
C ALA A 266 -9.29 -24.75 2.26
N ASN A 267 -9.60 -25.25 1.05
CA ASN A 267 -9.34 -26.63 0.64
C ASN A 267 -7.95 -26.85 0.00
N LEU A 268 -7.01 -25.93 0.17
CA LEU A 268 -5.64 -26.06 -0.32
C LEU A 268 -4.98 -27.35 0.23
N SER A 269 -4.54 -28.27 -0.64
CA SER A 269 -3.84 -29.48 -0.20
C SER A 269 -2.46 -29.13 0.38
N SER A 270 -2.15 -29.73 1.53
CA SER A 270 -0.85 -29.67 2.21
C SER A 270 0.10 -30.81 1.80
N ASP A 271 -0.35 -31.71 0.92
CA ASP A 271 0.38 -32.96 0.62
C ASP A 271 1.71 -32.66 -0.07
N SER A 272 2.81 -33.25 0.41
CA SER A 272 4.14 -33.05 -0.18
C SER A 272 4.18 -33.32 -1.70
N ALA A 273 3.47 -34.36 -2.17
CA ALA A 273 3.32 -34.65 -3.60
C ALA A 273 2.56 -33.56 -4.39
N TYR A 274 1.55 -32.92 -3.78
CA TYR A 274 0.80 -31.82 -4.36
C TYR A 274 1.65 -30.53 -4.42
N ILE A 275 2.35 -30.21 -3.32
CA ILE A 275 3.27 -29.08 -3.23
C ILE A 275 4.35 -29.18 -4.32
N MET A 276 5.05 -30.31 -4.42
CA MET A 276 6.06 -30.56 -5.45
C MET A 276 5.48 -30.43 -6.86
N LYS A 277 4.29 -31.01 -7.12
CA LYS A 277 3.61 -30.92 -8.43
C LYS A 277 3.32 -29.46 -8.82
N MET A 278 2.84 -28.65 -7.89
CA MET A 278 2.52 -27.23 -8.14
C MET A 278 3.77 -26.36 -8.39
N LEU A 279 4.88 -26.66 -7.71
CA LEU A 279 6.16 -25.99 -7.96
C LEU A 279 6.80 -26.41 -9.30
N GLN A 280 6.75 -27.70 -9.65
CA GLN A 280 7.31 -28.22 -10.89
C GLN A 280 6.53 -27.81 -12.14
N GLY A 281 5.19 -27.74 -12.06
CA GLY A 281 4.30 -27.44 -13.19
C GLY A 281 4.57 -26.11 -13.91
N ARG A 282 5.30 -25.17 -13.29
CA ARG A 282 5.72 -23.91 -13.91
C ARG A 282 7.15 -23.94 -14.48
N LYS A 283 8.05 -24.82 -14.01
CA LYS A 283 9.39 -25.00 -14.60
C LYS A 283 9.32 -25.58 -16.01
N GLY A 284 8.47 -26.59 -16.24
CA GLY A 284 8.27 -27.19 -17.57
C GLY A 284 7.75 -26.23 -18.65
N ARG A 285 7.16 -25.09 -18.25
CA ARG A 285 6.61 -24.07 -19.16
C ARG A 285 7.62 -23.00 -19.59
N LYS A 286 8.85 -23.02 -19.05
CA LYS A 286 9.90 -22.01 -19.31
C LYS A 286 11.02 -22.45 -20.26
N SER A 287 11.07 -23.72 -20.69
CA SER A 287 12.18 -24.25 -21.50
C SER A 287 12.16 -23.83 -22.99
N GLY A 288 11.57 -22.67 -23.32
CA GLY A 288 11.30 -22.26 -24.71
C GLY A 288 10.84 -20.81 -24.90
N ALA A 289 11.27 -19.86 -24.06
CA ALA A 289 11.22 -18.42 -24.36
C ALA A 289 12.11 -17.62 -23.39
N VAL A 290 12.88 -16.67 -23.90
CA VAL A 290 13.66 -15.72 -23.10
C VAL A 290 12.73 -14.72 -22.41
N ALA A 291 13.07 -14.38 -21.16
CA ALA A 291 12.47 -13.39 -20.26
C ALA A 291 11.30 -12.53 -20.78
N GLU A 292 10.07 -12.88 -20.39
CA GLU A 292 8.96 -11.93 -20.28
C GLU A 292 7.97 -12.36 -19.19
N SER A 293 8.02 -11.69 -18.01
CA SER A 293 7.10 -11.95 -16.90
C SER A 293 5.75 -11.28 -17.16
N LYS A 294 4.93 -11.88 -18.03
CA LYS A 294 3.57 -11.41 -18.28
C LYS A 294 2.67 -11.59 -17.05
N SER A 295 1.88 -10.56 -16.79
CA SER A 295 1.03 -10.38 -15.61
C SER A 295 -0.08 -11.44 -15.50
N ILE A 296 -0.58 -11.62 -14.28
CA ILE A 296 -1.63 -12.59 -13.94
C ILE A 296 -2.95 -12.16 -14.60
N ALA A 297 -3.50 -13.02 -15.45
CA ALA A 297 -4.79 -12.81 -16.11
C ALA A 297 -5.55 -14.14 -16.31
N VAL A 298 -6.69 -14.30 -15.64
CA VAL A 298 -7.68 -15.38 -15.88
C VAL A 298 -9.10 -14.79 -15.82
N ALA A 299 -10.07 -15.47 -16.45
CA ALA A 299 -11.24 -14.87 -17.07
C ALA A 299 -12.55 -14.84 -16.23
N LYS A 300 -13.66 -14.50 -16.92
CA LYS A 300 -14.94 -14.01 -16.40
C LYS A 300 -15.80 -15.04 -15.63
N SER A 301 -16.69 -14.48 -14.81
CA SER A 301 -17.70 -15.09 -13.94
C SER A 301 -19.02 -15.45 -14.64
N VAL A 302 -19.78 -16.34 -14.00
CA VAL A 302 -21.23 -16.57 -14.20
C VAL A 302 -21.92 -16.45 -12.83
N ASP A 303 -23.20 -16.10 -12.84
CA ASP A 303 -24.08 -15.76 -11.70
C ASP A 303 -24.67 -17.05 -11.04
N ASP A 304 -25.50 -17.09 -9.98
CA ASP A 304 -26.33 -16.09 -9.29
C ASP A 304 -26.78 -16.61 -7.88
N VAL A 305 -27.71 -15.91 -7.19
CA VAL A 305 -28.61 -16.36 -6.07
C VAL A 305 -28.16 -16.27 -4.57
N GLU A 306 -28.72 -15.26 -3.88
CA GLU A 306 -29.44 -15.18 -2.55
C GLU A 306 -28.89 -15.82 -1.23
N ASN A 307 -28.62 -15.01 -0.17
CA ASN A 307 -29.43 -14.70 1.05
C ASN A 307 -29.61 -15.89 2.05
N LYS A 308 -29.44 -15.86 3.40
CA LYS A 308 -29.36 -14.87 4.52
C LYS A 308 -28.92 -15.66 5.81
N ALA A 309 -28.65 -15.16 7.04
CA ALA A 309 -28.50 -13.82 7.65
C ALA A 309 -27.91 -13.86 9.10
N ASN A 310 -27.05 -12.86 9.44
CA ASN A 310 -27.07 -12.02 10.67
C ASN A 310 -26.88 -12.61 12.11
N ILE A 311 -25.70 -12.40 12.73
CA ILE A 311 -25.46 -12.44 14.22
C ILE A 311 -24.50 -11.28 14.63
N LYS A 312 -24.73 -10.66 15.79
CA LYS A 312 -23.92 -9.56 16.37
C LYS A 312 -22.86 -10.07 17.36
N ALA A 313 -21.66 -9.48 17.38
CA ALA A 313 -20.71 -9.55 18.49
C ALA A 313 -19.79 -8.30 18.54
N THR A 314 -19.21 -8.00 19.70
CA THR A 314 -18.60 -6.70 20.07
C THR A 314 -17.07 -6.65 19.95
N LEU A 315 -16.52 -5.43 19.77
CA LEU A 315 -15.07 -5.15 19.73
C LEU A 315 -14.37 -5.36 21.08
N ALA A 316 -13.06 -5.64 21.02
CA ALA A 316 -12.07 -5.39 22.06
C ALA A 316 -10.90 -4.55 21.50
N GLU A 317 -10.13 -3.91 22.39
CA GLU A 317 -9.23 -2.79 22.07
C GLU A 317 -7.84 -3.22 21.57
N THR A 318 -7.23 -2.39 20.69
CA THR A 318 -5.88 -2.59 20.13
C THR A 318 -4.84 -1.63 20.74
N PRO A 319 -3.59 -2.07 21.01
CA PRO A 319 -2.57 -1.27 21.71
C PRO A 319 -1.84 -0.24 20.81
N LEU A 320 -1.10 0.67 21.47
CA LEU A 320 -0.52 1.90 20.91
C LEU A 320 0.66 1.70 19.92
N VAL A 321 0.68 2.55 18.89
CA VAL A 321 1.54 2.50 17.68
C VAL A 321 3.04 2.77 17.95
N SER A 322 3.39 3.43 19.06
CA SER A 322 4.73 3.99 19.30
C SER A 322 5.89 2.99 19.38
N ALA A 323 5.62 1.69 19.52
CA ALA A 323 6.63 0.66 19.68
C ALA A 323 7.06 -0.03 18.35
N MET A 324 6.37 0.25 17.23
CA MET A 324 6.54 -0.52 15.98
C MET A 324 7.47 0.15 14.95
N THR A 325 7.66 1.46 15.00
CA THR A 325 8.28 2.23 13.90
C THR A 325 9.81 2.19 13.87
N GLU A 326 10.50 2.24 15.02
CA GLU A 326 11.97 2.35 15.05
C GLU A 326 12.72 1.03 14.81
N LYS A 327 12.12 -0.13 15.18
CA LYS A 327 12.70 -1.45 14.87
C LYS A 327 12.20 -2.03 13.55
N GLY A 328 10.94 -1.81 13.21
CA GLY A 328 10.31 -2.46 12.05
C GLY A 328 10.98 -2.12 10.71
N VAL A 329 11.43 -0.87 10.50
CA VAL A 329 11.90 -0.42 9.18
C VAL A 329 13.21 -1.09 8.74
N ASN A 330 14.14 -1.35 9.66
CA ASN A 330 15.40 -2.03 9.34
C ASN A 330 15.22 -3.55 9.21
N ASP A 331 14.43 -4.17 10.09
CA ASP A 331 14.22 -5.62 10.08
C ASP A 331 13.37 -6.06 8.86
N LEU A 332 12.37 -5.25 8.45
CA LEU A 332 11.55 -5.53 7.26
C LEU A 332 12.33 -5.41 5.94
N ALA A 333 13.35 -4.53 5.88
CA ALA A 333 14.18 -4.37 4.69
C ALA A 333 15.20 -5.51 4.51
N GLN A 334 15.59 -6.19 5.60
CA GLN A 334 16.48 -7.36 5.54
C GLN A 334 15.70 -8.67 5.31
N ALA A 335 14.51 -8.80 5.91
CA ALA A 335 13.72 -10.03 5.82
C ALA A 335 13.11 -10.32 4.43
N SER A 336 13.05 -9.34 3.51
CA SER A 336 12.41 -9.52 2.20
C SER A 336 13.31 -10.07 1.09
N ASP A 337 14.64 -9.95 1.22
CA ASP A 337 15.61 -10.37 0.18
C ASP A 337 16.45 -11.60 0.57
N ASP A 338 16.37 -12.08 1.83
CA ASP A 338 16.92 -13.38 2.25
C ASP A 338 16.07 -14.54 1.71
N VAL A 339 16.18 -14.79 0.40
CA VAL A 339 15.89 -16.10 -0.16
C VAL A 339 16.90 -17.08 0.42
N GLN A 340 16.54 -17.75 1.51
CA GLN A 340 17.29 -18.88 2.06
C GLN A 340 17.55 -19.89 0.92
N GLU A 341 18.80 -19.96 0.45
CA GLU A 341 19.19 -20.87 -0.62
C GLU A 341 18.88 -22.31 -0.18
N GLY A 342 17.89 -22.92 -0.83
CA GLY A 342 17.43 -24.28 -0.52
C GLY A 342 16.12 -24.38 0.28
N TRP A 343 15.45 -23.28 0.64
CA TRP A 343 14.11 -23.37 1.23
C TRP A 343 13.10 -24.00 0.26
N MET A 344 12.24 -24.88 0.78
CA MET A 344 11.12 -25.49 0.07
C MET A 344 9.93 -25.65 1.01
N ALA A 345 8.72 -25.35 0.52
CA ALA A 345 7.49 -25.54 1.28
C ALA A 345 7.32 -27.02 1.70
N SER A 346 7.16 -27.25 3.00
CA SER A 346 6.83 -28.54 3.60
C SER A 346 5.35 -28.61 4.01
N THR A 347 4.83 -29.82 4.23
CA THR A 347 3.47 -30.04 4.76
C THR A 347 3.27 -29.32 6.10
N ASP A 348 4.18 -29.54 7.06
CA ASP A 348 4.16 -28.90 8.38
C ASP A 348 4.12 -27.35 8.28
N TRP A 349 4.89 -26.78 7.35
CA TRP A 349 4.90 -25.34 7.11
C TRP A 349 3.54 -24.86 6.58
N VAL A 350 2.92 -25.55 5.60
CA VAL A 350 1.58 -25.19 5.11
C VAL A 350 0.55 -25.27 6.24
N GLU A 351 0.57 -26.33 7.05
CA GLU A 351 -0.39 -26.53 8.13
C GLU A 351 -0.23 -25.50 9.28
N SER A 352 1.00 -25.05 9.53
CA SER A 352 1.33 -24.05 10.57
C SER A 352 0.63 -22.70 10.39
N TRP A 353 0.23 -22.35 9.17
CA TRP A 353 -0.51 -21.12 8.86
C TRP A 353 -1.90 -21.37 8.27
N LYS A 354 -2.12 -22.45 7.50
CA LYS A 354 -3.43 -22.75 6.91
C LYS A 354 -4.53 -22.88 7.97
N SER A 355 -4.20 -23.48 9.12
CA SER A 355 -5.09 -23.62 10.29
C SER A 355 -5.52 -22.29 10.93
N LYS A 356 -4.82 -21.18 10.64
CA LYS A 356 -5.07 -19.84 11.18
C LYS A 356 -5.86 -18.94 10.22
N LEU A 357 -6.20 -19.42 9.02
CA LEU A 357 -6.97 -18.64 8.05
C LEU A 357 -8.41 -18.42 8.57
N PRO A 358 -8.93 -17.17 8.57
CA PRO A 358 -10.29 -16.85 9.01
C PRO A 358 -11.33 -17.21 7.92
N LEU A 359 -11.42 -18.50 7.60
CA LEU A 359 -12.24 -19.07 6.51
C LEU A 359 -13.11 -20.26 6.95
N GLN A 360 -13.21 -20.51 8.25
CA GLN A 360 -14.00 -21.59 8.87
C GLN A 360 -15.39 -21.09 9.30
#